data_AF-A0A2N3VM69-F1
#
_entry.id   AF-A0A2N3VM69-F1
#
_cell.length_a   1.000
_cell.length_b   1.000
_cell.length_c   1.000
_cell.angle_alpha   90.00
_cell.angle_beta   90.00
_cell.angle_gamma   90.00
#
_symmetry.space_group_name_H-M   'P 1'
#
loop_
_entity.id
_entity.type
_entity.pdbx_description
1 polymer ?
#
loop_
_entity_poly.entity_id
_entity_poly.type
_entity_poly.pdbx_seq_one_letter_code
_entity_poly.pdbx_strand_id
1 'polypeptide(L)'
;MTRWFRSHWAEEDTWFYVEADADGCVTRQIELQGPLEKPIAAASLTEWEAAQQAGTLADYEATFGGTAEVPVHEWDPHDPQELTVREFEDVWLTARSACQARARARSARGA
;
A
#
# COMPACT_ATOMS: atom_id res chain seq x y z
N MET A 1 -10.71 6.79 15.48
CA MET A 1 -10.64 5.31 15.40
C MET A 1 -10.02 4.96 14.07
N THR A 2 -9.16 3.96 14.01
CA THR A 2 -8.61 3.47 12.74
C THR A 2 -9.70 2.79 11.93
N ARG A 3 -9.71 3.01 10.61
CA ARG A 3 -10.62 2.36 9.65
C ARG A 3 -9.82 1.55 8.64
N TRP A 4 -10.40 0.42 8.22
CA TRP A 4 -9.88 -0.39 7.12
C TRP A 4 -10.95 -0.50 6.06
N PHE A 5 -10.58 -0.28 4.81
CA PHE A 5 -11.49 -0.41 3.68
C PHE A 5 -10.71 -0.73 2.42
N ARG A 6 -11.43 -1.14 1.37
CA ARG A 6 -10.90 -1.21 0.02
C ARG A 6 -11.76 -0.47 -0.97
N SER A 7 -11.15 0.02 -2.03
CA SER A 7 -11.83 0.67 -3.15
C SER A 7 -11.16 0.28 -4.45
N HIS A 8 -11.96 0.14 -5.51
CA HIS A 8 -11.46 -0.15 -6.84
C HIS A 8 -11.36 1.13 -7.66
N TRP A 9 -10.25 1.26 -8.36
CA TRP A 9 -10.01 2.30 -9.34
C TRP A 9 -10.03 1.68 -10.73
N ALA A 10 -11.16 1.87 -11.42
CA ALA A 10 -11.43 1.19 -12.67
C ALA A 10 -10.52 1.61 -13.82
N GLU A 11 -10.01 2.86 -13.79
CA GLU A 11 -9.14 3.38 -14.87
C GLU A 11 -7.81 2.64 -14.95
N GLU A 12 -7.26 2.22 -13.81
CA GLU A 12 -5.99 1.47 -13.75
C GLU A 12 -6.17 -0.02 -13.43
N ASP A 13 -7.42 -0.45 -13.25
CA ASP A 13 -7.78 -1.77 -12.75
C ASP A 13 -7.02 -2.12 -11.46
N THR A 14 -7.01 -1.19 -10.51
CA THR A 14 -6.26 -1.31 -9.26
C THR A 14 -7.21 -1.33 -8.06
N TRP A 15 -7.03 -2.31 -7.18
CA TRP A 15 -7.64 -2.31 -5.86
C TRP A 15 -6.69 -1.67 -4.85
N PHE A 16 -7.20 -0.66 -4.15
CA PHE A 16 -6.56 -0.05 -2.99
C PHE A 16 -7.13 -0.68 -1.73
N TYR A 17 -6.28 -1.19 -0.85
CA TYR A 17 -6.65 -1.55 0.52
C TYR A 17 -5.94 -0.58 1.45
N VAL A 18 -6.71 0.05 2.32
CA VAL A 18 -6.27 1.23 3.06
C VAL A 18 -6.53 1.03 4.53
N GLU A 19 -5.50 1.26 5.34
CA GLU A 19 -5.65 1.62 6.74
C GLU A 19 -5.54 3.13 6.84
N ALA A 20 -6.55 3.77 7.41
CA ALA A 20 -6.53 5.20 7.71
C ALA A 20 -6.77 5.46 9.19
N ASP A 21 -6.11 6.47 9.73
CA ASP A 21 -6.28 6.89 11.11
C ASP A 21 -7.62 7.64 11.33
N ALA A 22 -7.75 8.24 12.51
CA ALA A 22 -8.97 8.95 12.90
C ALA A 22 -9.23 10.22 12.07
N ASP A 23 -8.19 10.82 11.52
CA ASP A 23 -8.24 12.05 10.71
C ASP A 23 -8.39 11.72 9.21
N GLY A 24 -8.34 10.43 8.87
CA GLY A 24 -8.43 9.94 7.50
C GLY A 24 -7.08 9.97 6.78
N CYS A 25 -5.97 10.18 7.49
CA CYS A 25 -4.64 10.05 6.93
C CYS A 25 -4.32 8.57 6.70
N VAL A 26 -3.75 8.24 5.54
CA VAL A 26 -3.41 6.86 5.19
C VAL A 26 -2.14 6.44 5.92
N THR A 27 -2.24 5.43 6.78
CA THR A 27 -1.10 4.89 7.54
C THR A 27 -0.50 3.66 6.87
N ARG A 28 -1.32 2.85 6.18
CA ARG A 28 -0.89 1.73 5.34
C ARG A 28 -1.71 1.63 4.07
N GLN A 29 -1.05 1.34 2.95
CA GLN A 29 -1.68 1.20 1.63
C GLN A 29 -1.16 -0.04 0.92
N ILE A 30 -2.08 -0.80 0.34
CA ILE A 30 -1.80 -1.92 -0.55
C ILE A 30 -2.43 -1.61 -1.90
N GLU A 31 -1.70 -1.89 -2.96
CA GLU A 31 -2.20 -1.78 -4.32
C GLU A 31 -2.08 -3.12 -5.02
N LEU A 32 -3.21 -3.63 -5.50
CA LEU A 32 -3.31 -4.87 -6.24
C LEU A 32 -3.80 -4.57 -7.67
N GLN A 33 -2.98 -4.86 -8.68
CA GLN A 33 -3.25 -4.48 -10.06
C GLN A 33 -3.73 -5.67 -10.89
N GLY A 34 -4.72 -5.41 -11.74
CA GLY A 34 -5.24 -6.33 -12.73
C GLY A 34 -6.20 -7.38 -12.16
N PRO A 35 -6.76 -8.24 -13.03
CA PRO A 35 -7.73 -9.27 -12.65
C PRO A 35 -7.15 -10.39 -11.77
N LEU A 36 -5.82 -10.47 -11.67
CA LEU A 36 -5.13 -11.41 -10.78
C LEU A 36 -4.74 -10.77 -9.44
N GLU A 37 -5.13 -9.51 -9.20
CA GLU A 37 -4.83 -8.76 -7.98
C GLU A 37 -3.34 -8.82 -7.63
N LYS A 38 -2.48 -8.59 -8.62
CA LYS A 38 -1.03 -8.70 -8.44
C LYS A 38 -0.56 -7.58 -7.51
N PRO A 39 0.12 -7.89 -6.38
CA PRO A 39 0.62 -6.86 -5.50
C PRO A 39 1.68 -5.99 -6.19
N ILE A 40 1.42 -4.68 -6.26
CA ILE A 40 2.36 -3.68 -6.78
C ILE A 40 2.96 -2.82 -5.66
N ALA A 41 2.19 -2.50 -4.62
CA ALA A 41 2.63 -1.75 -3.45
C ALA A 41 2.09 -2.36 -2.14
N ALA A 42 2.81 -2.13 -1.04
CA ALA A 42 2.45 -2.49 0.33
C ALA A 42 3.21 -1.57 1.30
N ALA A 43 2.85 -0.29 1.27
CA ALA A 43 3.56 0.81 1.93
C ALA A 43 2.96 1.14 3.30
N SER A 44 3.83 1.45 4.24
CA SER A 44 3.52 2.02 5.56
C SER A 44 4.09 3.42 5.65
N LEU A 45 3.29 4.39 6.12
CA LEU A 45 3.72 5.77 6.31
C LEU A 45 4.85 5.85 7.35
N THR A 46 4.72 5.14 8.47
CA THR A 46 5.76 5.12 9.51
C THR A 46 7.09 4.56 9.00
N GLU A 47 7.06 3.53 8.15
CA GLU A 47 8.28 2.98 7.55
C GLU A 47 8.87 3.92 6.50
N TRP A 48 8.02 4.59 5.72
CA TRP A 48 8.43 5.60 4.74
C TRP A 48 9.15 6.77 5.43
N GLU A 49 8.57 7.30 6.51
CA GLU A 49 9.18 8.37 7.32
C GLU A 49 10.52 7.92 7.92
N ALA A 50 10.58 6.71 8.47
CA ALA A 50 11.83 6.16 9.00
C ALA A 50 12.90 6.02 7.91
N ALA A 51 12.55 5.54 6.72
CA ALA A 51 13.45 5.43 5.57
C ALA A 51 13.94 6.80 5.10
N GLN A 52 13.06 7.81 5.10
CA GLN A 52 13.41 9.20 4.81
C GLN A 52 14.45 9.75 5.79
N GLN A 53 14.26 9.55 7.09
CA GLN A 53 15.22 9.98 8.13
C GLN A 53 16.56 9.23 8.04
N ALA A 54 16.52 7.96 7.61
CA ALA A 54 17.72 7.14 7.43
C ALA A 54 18.43 7.37 6.08
N GLY A 55 17.87 8.18 5.17
CA GLY A 55 18.42 8.39 3.82
C GLY A 55 18.30 7.17 2.91
N THR A 56 17.38 6.24 3.19
CA THR A 56 17.14 4.98 2.45
C THR A 56 15.80 4.97 1.73
N LEU A 57 15.18 6.14 1.56
CA LEU A 57 13.83 6.27 1.02
C LEU A 57 13.68 5.64 -0.37
N ALA A 58 14.64 5.87 -1.26
CA ALA A 58 14.58 5.33 -2.62
C ALA A 58 14.55 3.78 -2.65
N ASP A 59 15.30 3.12 -1.76
CA ASP A 59 15.29 1.65 -1.64
C ASP A 59 13.95 1.13 -1.09
N TYR A 60 13.38 1.87 -0.14
CA TYR A 60 12.07 1.58 0.44
C TYR A 60 10.96 1.70 -0.62
N GLU A 61 10.86 2.85 -1.29
CA GLU A 61 9.83 3.11 -2.31
C GLU A 61 9.96 2.15 -3.50
N ALA A 62 11.19 1.86 -3.92
CA ALA A 62 11.42 0.86 -4.97
C ALA A 62 10.93 -0.55 -4.58
N THR A 63 10.81 -0.84 -3.29
CA THR A 63 10.35 -2.14 -2.78
C THR A 63 8.85 -2.15 -2.55
N PHE A 64 8.35 -1.18 -1.78
CA PHE A 64 7.01 -1.17 -1.19
C PHE A 64 6.07 -0.10 -1.76
N GLY A 65 6.57 0.85 -2.55
CA GLY A 65 5.79 2.02 -2.99
C GLY A 65 5.62 3.07 -1.90
N GLY A 66 4.65 3.96 -2.10
CA GLY A 66 4.25 5.00 -1.15
C GLY A 66 2.79 4.84 -0.71
N THR A 67 2.36 5.68 0.22
CA THR A 67 0.95 5.86 0.58
C THR A 67 0.38 7.07 -0.15
N ALA A 68 -0.94 7.19 -0.23
CA ALA A 68 -1.57 8.44 -0.66
C ALA A 68 -1.10 9.63 0.19
N GLU A 69 -0.79 10.74 -0.47
CA GLU A 69 -0.24 11.95 0.16
C GLU A 69 -1.33 12.83 0.81
N VAL A 70 -2.59 12.64 0.40
CA VAL A 70 -3.74 13.39 0.91
C VAL A 70 -4.70 12.48 1.71
N PRO A 71 -5.36 13.00 2.74
CA PRO A 71 -6.40 12.30 3.50
C PRO A 71 -7.53 11.76 2.62
N VAL A 72 -8.15 10.67 3.07
CA VAL A 72 -9.23 9.98 2.34
C VAL A 72 -10.43 10.86 2.00
N HIS A 73 -10.71 11.90 2.80
CA HIS A 73 -11.83 12.80 2.56
C HIS A 73 -11.58 13.80 1.41
N GLU A 74 -10.33 13.94 0.96
CA GLU A 74 -9.92 14.77 -0.18
C GLU A 74 -9.84 13.96 -1.49
N TRP A 75 -10.06 12.64 -1.43
CA TRP A 75 -10.05 11.79 -2.60
C TRP A 75 -11.27 12.05 -3.49
N ASP A 76 -11.14 11.73 -4.78
CA ASP A 76 -12.30 11.66 -5.66
C ASP A 76 -13.37 10.70 -5.11
N PRO A 77 -14.65 10.90 -5.47
CA PRO A 77 -15.72 10.01 -5.06
C PRO A 77 -15.38 8.55 -5.36
N HIS A 78 -15.36 7.73 -4.31
CA HIS A 78 -15.06 6.31 -4.36
C HIS A 78 -16.14 5.51 -3.65
N ASP A 79 -16.17 4.20 -3.89
CA ASP A 79 -17.06 3.24 -3.23
C ASP A 79 -16.25 2.44 -2.20
N PRO A 80 -16.18 2.87 -0.92
CA PRO A 80 -15.42 2.17 0.09
C PRO A 80 -16.17 0.93 0.58
N GLN A 81 -15.50 -0.22 0.50
CA GLN A 81 -15.94 -1.48 1.09
C GLN A 81 -15.21 -1.67 2.41
N GLU A 82 -15.93 -1.62 3.53
CA GLU A 82 -15.34 -1.80 4.86
C GLU A 82 -14.68 -3.18 5.00
N LEU A 83 -13.54 -3.20 5.71
CA LEU A 83 -12.81 -4.39 6.04
C LEU A 83 -12.66 -4.51 7.55
N THR A 84 -12.62 -5.74 8.03
CA THR A 84 -12.07 -6.03 9.34
C THR A 84 -10.55 -5.86 9.31
N VAL A 85 -9.96 -5.59 10.49
CA VAL A 85 -8.50 -5.60 10.65
C VAL A 85 -7.87 -6.91 10.17
N ARG A 86 -8.55 -8.05 10.39
CA ARG A 86 -8.04 -9.37 9.98
C ARG A 86 -7.94 -9.49 8.46
N GLU A 87 -8.99 -9.10 7.74
CA GLU A 87 -9.00 -9.13 6.27
C GLU A 87 -7.89 -8.25 5.70
N PHE A 88 -7.69 -7.06 6.27
CA PHE A 88 -6.59 -6.19 5.87
C PHE A 88 -5.23 -6.83 6.12
N GLU A 89 -4.98 -7.38 7.31
CA GLU A 89 -3.69 -7.99 7.67
C GLU A 89 -3.34 -9.21 6.80
N ASP A 90 -4.33 -10.04 6.45
CA ASP A 90 -4.13 -11.20 5.58
C ASP A 90 -3.64 -10.77 4.17
N VAL A 91 -4.24 -9.71 3.61
CA VAL A 91 -3.82 -9.12 2.33
C VAL A 91 -2.47 -8.42 2.47
N TRP A 92 -2.25 -7.69 3.57
CA TRP A 92 -1.01 -6.97 3.87
C TRP A 92 0.20 -7.91 3.88
N LEU A 93 0.14 -9.01 4.62
CA LEU A 93 1.24 -9.98 4.71
C LEU A 93 1.57 -10.61 3.35
N THR A 94 0.54 -10.90 2.56
CA THR A 94 0.68 -11.46 1.21
C THR A 94 1.36 -10.45 0.27
N ALA A 95 0.86 -9.21 0.25
CA ALA A 95 1.40 -8.14 -0.59
C ALA A 95 2.84 -7.77 -0.21
N ARG A 96 3.14 -7.68 1.09
CA ARG A 96 4.50 -7.43 1.60
C ARG A 96 5.49 -8.50 1.17
N SER A 97 5.11 -9.77 1.31
CA SER A 97 5.95 -10.90 0.90
C SER A 97 6.23 -10.87 -0.60
N ALA A 98 5.22 -10.56 -1.42
CA ALA A 98 5.38 -10.43 -2.87
C ALA A 98 6.31 -9.26 -3.26
N CYS A 99 6.15 -8.10 -2.61
CA CYS A 99 7.01 -6.93 -2.83
C CYS A 99 8.48 -7.22 -2.50
N GLN A 100 8.75 -7.86 -1.36
CA GLN A 100 10.10 -8.27 -0.97
C GLN A 100 10.71 -9.28 -1.95
N ALA A 101 9.94 -10.28 -2.37
CA ALA A 101 10.40 -11.28 -3.34
C ALA A 101 10.78 -10.62 -4.68
N ARG A 102 9.96 -9.66 -5.14
CA ARG A 102 10.24 -8.86 -6.34
C ARG A 102 11.51 -8.02 -6.20
N ALA A 103 11.70 -7.34 -5.06
CA ALA A 103 12.90 -6.55 -4.82
C ALA A 103 14.17 -7.41 -4.81
N ARG A 104 14.15 -8.58 -4.15
CA ARG A 104 15.26 -9.55 -4.16
C ARG A 104 15.59 -10.02 -5.57
N ALA A 105 14.58 -10.34 -6.37
CA ALA A 105 14.76 -10.76 -7.76
C ALA A 105 15.37 -9.65 -8.63
N ARG A 106 15.04 -8.38 -8.38
CA ARG A 106 15.63 -7.22 -9.07
C ARG A 106 17.11 -7.07 -8.70
N SER A 107 17.46 -7.14 -7.41
CA SER A 107 18.85 -7.07 -6.95
C SER A 107 19.71 -8.20 -7.54
N ALA A 108 19.17 -9.41 -7.64
CA ALA A 108 19.86 -10.57 -8.22
C ALA A 108 20.09 -10.47 -9.74
N ARG A 109 19.33 -9.63 -10.46
CA ARG A 109 19.49 -9.41 -11.92
C ARG A 109 20.42 -8.25 -12.26
N GLY A 110 20.72 -7.40 -11.28
CA GLY A 110 21.63 -6.25 -11.44
C GLY A 110 23.04 -6.48 -10.90
N ALA A 111 23.31 -7.64 -10.29
CA ALA A 111 24.61 -8.08 -9.81
C ALA A 111 25.26 -9.04 -10.82
#